data_AF-A0AAV5C6S4-F1
#
_entry.id   AF-A0AAV5C6S4-F1
#
_cell.length_a   1.000
_cell.length_b   1.000
_cell.length_c   1.000
_cell.angle_alpha   90.00
_cell.angle_beta   90.00
_cell.angle_gamma   90.00
#
_symmetry.space_group_name_H-M   'P 1'
#
loop_
_entity.id
_entity.type
_entity.pdbx_description
1 polymer ?
#
loop_
_entity_poly.entity_id
_entity_poly.type
_entity_poly.pdbx_seq_one_letter_code
_entity_poly.pdbx_strand_id
1 'polypeptide(L)'
;MFAAVNRALSHIRVLLASIVRDFNNVVAFLADLFCAEAIPVAAKLGVPAYTLFLSNLMALSLLLRLPELDKTTTCEYHDLPEPVQLPGSLPMRGADLLDTIQDRTNLAYGLVVELLGGTSSSLKVSS
;
A
#
# COMPACT_ATOMS: atom_id res chain seq x y z
N MET A 1 -7.48 9.19 8.98
CA MET A 1 -7.63 8.71 7.58
C MET A 1 -7.77 7.20 7.52
N PHE A 2 -6.74 6.42 7.86
CA PHE A 2 -6.76 4.95 7.82
C PHE A 2 -7.93 4.28 8.56
N ALA A 3 -8.29 4.72 9.77
CA ALA A 3 -9.43 4.17 10.51
C ALA A 3 -10.77 4.35 9.77
N ALA A 4 -10.93 5.46 9.04
CA ALA A 4 -12.12 5.70 8.23
C ALA A 4 -12.13 4.80 6.99
N VAL A 5 -10.98 4.64 6.33
CA VAL A 5 -10.80 3.73 5.18
C VAL A 5 -11.13 2.29 5.59
N ASN A 6 -10.55 1.79 6.69
CA ASN A 6 -10.80 0.43 7.17
C ASN A 6 -12.28 0.17 7.51
N ARG A 7 -12.98 1.14 8.11
CA ARG A 7 -14.43 1.03 8.34
C ARG A 7 -15.23 1.00 7.04
N ALA A 8 -14.78 1.73 6.02
CA ALA A 8 -15.44 1.78 4.72
C ALA A 8 -15.21 0.52 3.86
N LEU A 9 -14.15 -0.27 4.12
CA LEU A 9 -13.80 -1.43 3.29
C LEU A 9 -14.96 -2.44 3.15
N SER A 10 -15.69 -2.73 4.23
CA SER A 10 -16.85 -3.63 4.17
C SER A 10 -17.96 -3.08 3.26
N HIS A 11 -18.19 -1.77 3.31
CA HIS A 11 -19.17 -1.08 2.46
C HIS A 11 -18.70 -1.01 1.00
N ILE A 12 -17.41 -0.81 0.75
CA ILE A 12 -16.83 -0.80 -0.60
C ILE A 12 -17.05 -2.14 -1.29
N ARG A 13 -16.91 -3.26 -0.57
CA ARG A 13 -17.16 -4.60 -1.13
C ARG A 13 -18.60 -4.75 -1.63
N VAL A 14 -19.57 -4.35 -0.81
CA VAL A 14 -20.99 -4.42 -1.15
C VAL A 14 -21.32 -3.49 -2.31
N LEU A 15 -20.80 -2.25 -2.27
CA LEU A 15 -21.00 -1.25 -3.30
C LEU A 15 -20.42 -1.70 -4.65
N LEU A 16 -19.17 -2.19 -4.66
CA LEU A 16 -18.51 -2.68 -5.86
C LEU A 16 -19.29 -3.84 -6.49
N ALA A 17 -19.74 -4.81 -5.68
CA ALA A 17 -20.56 -5.91 -6.17
C ALA A 17 -21.89 -5.44 -6.76
N SER A 18 -22.53 -4.42 -6.15
CA SER A 18 -23.74 -3.81 -6.72
C SER A 18 -23.44 -3.15 -8.06
N ILE A 19 -22.39 -2.34 -8.15
CA ILE A 19 -22.02 -1.63 -9.37
C ILE A 19 -21.73 -2.62 -10.51
N VAL A 20 -20.96 -3.67 -10.26
CA VAL A 20 -20.64 -4.67 -11.30
C VAL A 20 -21.88 -5.44 -11.76
N ARG A 21 -22.84 -5.70 -10.86
CA ARG A 21 -24.10 -6.37 -11.21
C ARG A 21 -25.06 -5.45 -11.97
N ASP A 22 -25.19 -4.20 -11.53
CA ASP A 22 -26.17 -3.25 -12.02
C ASP A 22 -25.68 -2.57 -13.33
N PHE A 23 -24.36 -2.49 -13.53
CA PHE A 23 -23.70 -1.96 -14.72
C PHE A 23 -22.89 -3.04 -15.42
N ASN A 24 -23.36 -3.47 -16.60
CA ASN A 24 -22.72 -4.53 -17.40
C ASN A 24 -21.48 -4.07 -18.20
N ASN A 25 -21.03 -2.82 -18.02
CA ASN A 25 -19.95 -2.20 -18.78
C ASN A 25 -18.76 -1.76 -17.90
N VAL A 26 -18.63 -2.31 -16.68
CA VAL A 26 -17.46 -2.06 -15.83
C VAL A 26 -16.25 -2.79 -16.41
N VAL A 27 -15.29 -2.04 -16.93
CA VAL A 27 -14.09 -2.59 -17.60
C VAL A 27 -12.85 -2.63 -16.71
N ALA A 28 -12.81 -1.84 -15.63
CA ALA A 28 -11.70 -1.82 -14.69
C ALA A 28 -12.10 -1.21 -13.34
N PHE A 29 -11.39 -1.61 -12.28
CA PHE A 29 -11.44 -1.01 -10.96
C PHE A 29 -10.09 -0.39 -10.64
N LEU A 30 -10.06 0.88 -10.25
CA LEU A 30 -8.85 1.57 -9.80
C LEU A 30 -8.97 1.85 -8.31
N ALA A 31 -8.07 1.27 -7.52
CA ALA A 31 -7.93 1.57 -6.10
C ALA A 31 -6.70 2.46 -5.88
N ASP A 32 -6.80 3.42 -4.96
CA ASP A 32 -5.60 4.03 -4.41
C ASP A 32 -4.84 3.04 -3.50
N LEU A 33 -3.67 3.44 -3.02
CA LEU A 33 -2.84 2.62 -2.12
C LEU A 33 -3.63 2.14 -0.88
N PHE A 34 -4.48 3.00 -0.30
CA PHE A 34 -5.22 2.70 0.93
C PHE A 34 -6.44 1.79 0.68
N CYS A 35 -6.91 1.72 -0.56
CA CYS A 35 -8.03 0.88 -0.97
C CYS A 35 -7.58 -0.44 -1.64
N ALA A 36 -6.29 -0.79 -1.57
CA ALA A 36 -5.75 -2.00 -2.19
C ALA A 36 -6.46 -3.29 -1.74
N GLU A 37 -7.03 -3.31 -0.54
CA GLU A 37 -7.87 -4.41 -0.01
C GLU A 37 -9.15 -4.69 -0.83
N ALA A 38 -9.57 -3.76 -1.70
CA ALA A 38 -10.69 -3.95 -2.61
C ALA A 38 -10.28 -4.63 -3.94
N ILE A 39 -8.98 -4.71 -4.25
CA ILE A 39 -8.46 -5.35 -5.47
C ILE A 39 -8.86 -6.83 -5.55
N PRO A 40 -8.69 -7.66 -4.49
CA PRO A 40 -9.13 -9.06 -4.54
C PRO A 40 -10.64 -9.21 -4.73
N VAL A 41 -11.43 -8.21 -4.35
CA VAL A 41 -12.89 -8.23 -4.46
C VAL A 41 -13.30 -7.97 -5.91
N ALA A 42 -12.70 -6.96 -6.54
CA ALA A 42 -12.86 -6.71 -7.98
C ALA A 42 -12.46 -7.94 -8.82
N ALA A 43 -11.33 -8.58 -8.48
CA ALA A 43 -10.86 -9.79 -9.15
C ALA A 43 -11.88 -10.95 -9.06
N LYS A 44 -12.51 -11.16 -7.89
CA LYS A 44 -13.58 -12.17 -7.70
C LYS A 44 -14.84 -11.88 -8.52
N LEU A 45 -15.07 -10.61 -8.87
CA LEU A 45 -16.19 -10.18 -9.70
C LEU A 45 -15.86 -10.19 -11.19
N GLY A 46 -14.66 -10.66 -11.58
CA GLY A 46 -14.22 -10.71 -12.98
C GLY A 46 -13.79 -9.36 -13.56
N VAL A 47 -13.60 -8.34 -12.71
CA VAL A 47 -13.19 -7.00 -13.14
C VAL A 47 -11.68 -6.84 -12.96
N PRO A 48 -10.92 -6.48 -14.02
CA PRO A 48 -9.52 -6.13 -13.90
C PRO A 48 -9.31 -4.99 -12.89
N ALA A 49 -8.37 -5.17 -11.97
CA ALA A 49 -8.15 -4.24 -10.87
C ALA A 49 -6.71 -3.71 -10.85
N TYR A 50 -6.55 -2.42 -10.62
CA TYR A 50 -5.28 -1.71 -10.69
C TYR A 50 -5.10 -0.79 -9.48
N THR A 51 -3.85 -0.65 -9.04
CA THR A 51 -3.47 0.35 -8.04
C THR A 51 -3.08 1.65 -8.74
N LEU A 52 -3.76 2.73 -8.40
CA LEU A 52 -3.39 4.08 -8.78
C LEU A 52 -2.49 4.68 -7.70
N PHE A 53 -1.28 5.09 -8.10
CA PHE A 53 -0.35 5.77 -7.22
C PHE A 53 -0.24 7.24 -7.63
N LEU A 54 -0.60 8.15 -6.71
CA LEU A 54 -0.74 9.59 -6.99
C LEU A 54 0.54 10.40 -6.75
N SER A 55 1.71 9.76 -6.83
CA SER A 55 3.01 10.41 -6.69
C SER A 55 4.02 9.87 -7.72
N ASN A 56 5.26 10.32 -7.68
CA ASN A 56 6.29 9.96 -8.65
C ASN A 56 6.82 8.52 -8.47
N LEU A 57 7.53 8.02 -9.48
CA LEU A 57 8.08 6.66 -9.49
C LEU A 57 9.11 6.42 -8.38
N MET A 58 9.83 7.45 -7.95
CA MET A 58 10.82 7.34 -6.86
C MET A 58 10.11 7.08 -5.53
N ALA A 59 9.03 7.80 -5.23
CA ALA A 59 8.21 7.56 -4.05
C ALA A 59 7.56 6.17 -4.07
N LEU A 60 7.09 5.71 -5.24
CA LEU A 60 6.57 4.35 -5.39
C LEU A 60 7.66 3.30 -5.13
N SER A 61 8.85 3.49 -5.70
CA SER A 61 9.99 2.58 -5.51
C SER A 61 10.43 2.51 -4.05
N LEU A 62 10.42 3.64 -3.34
CA LEU A 62 10.69 3.70 -1.91
C LEU A 62 9.66 2.90 -1.12
N LEU A 63 8.37 3.11 -1.38
CA LEU A 63 7.30 2.39 -0.69
C LEU A 63 7.39 0.89 -0.93
N LEU A 64 7.61 0.44 -2.16
CA LEU A 64 7.78 -0.99 -2.47
C LEU A 64 8.96 -1.63 -1.73
N ARG A 65 9.98 -0.85 -1.37
CA ARG A 65 11.13 -1.30 -0.57
C ARG A 65 10.99 -1.06 0.93
N LEU A 66 9.96 -0.34 1.35
CA LEU A 66 9.77 0.02 2.76
C LEU A 66 9.72 -1.21 3.69
N PRO A 67 9.05 -2.34 3.35
CA PRO A 67 9.05 -3.52 4.20
C PRO A 67 10.43 -4.16 4.38
N GLU A 68 11.32 -4.03 3.39
CA GLU A 68 12.71 -4.49 3.48
C GLU A 68 13.54 -3.53 4.34
N LEU A 69 13.38 -2.22 4.12
CA LEU A 69 14.05 -1.17 4.90
C LEU A 69 13.66 -1.23 6.37
N ASP A 70 12.39 -1.48 6.68
CA ASP A 70 11.89 -1.63 8.06
C ASP A 70 12.56 -2.80 8.78
N LYS A 71 12.74 -3.94 8.10
CA LYS A 71 13.38 -5.14 8.67
C LYS A 71 14.89 -5.00 8.85
N THR A 72 15.54 -4.23 7.98
CA THR A 72 17.00 -4.12 7.93
C THR A 72 17.53 -2.90 8.71
N THR A 73 16.67 -1.96 9.07
CA THR A 73 17.02 -0.72 9.79
C THR A 73 16.36 -0.72 11.16
N THR A 74 17.09 -0.32 12.20
CA THR A 74 16.55 -0.20 13.57
C THR A 74 16.43 1.24 14.07
N CYS A 75 17.13 2.20 13.45
CA CYS A 75 17.03 3.62 13.77
C CYS A 75 15.97 4.34 12.93
N GLU A 76 15.71 5.62 13.24
CA GLU A 76 14.94 6.48 12.35
C GLU A 76 15.68 6.69 11.03
N TYR A 77 14.94 6.91 9.94
CA TYR A 77 15.58 7.02 8.63
C TYR A 77 16.47 8.25 8.53
N HIS A 78 16.09 9.38 9.13
CA HIS A 78 16.94 10.58 9.15
C HIS A 78 18.30 10.37 9.85
N ASP A 79 18.43 9.34 10.69
CA ASP A 79 19.68 8.98 11.38
C ASP A 79 20.51 7.93 10.64
N LEU A 80 20.08 7.49 9.44
CA LEU A 80 20.83 6.54 8.65
C LEU A 80 22.22 7.10 8.29
N PRO A 81 23.31 6.34 8.54
CA PRO A 81 24.66 6.77 8.20
C PRO A 81 24.90 6.76 6.68
N GLU A 82 24.30 5.79 5.99
CA GLU A 82 24.43 5.60 4.55
C GLU A 82 23.13 5.98 3.82
N PRO A 83 23.21 6.57 2.62
CA PRO A 83 22.04 6.91 1.84
C PRO A 83 21.30 5.66 1.34
N VAL A 84 19.98 5.77 1.20
CA VAL A 84 19.12 4.74 0.62
C VAL A 84 19.27 4.78 -0.90
N GLN A 85 19.72 3.65 -1.47
CA GLN A 85 19.88 3.49 -2.91
C GLN A 85 18.69 2.77 -3.52
N LEU A 86 17.76 3.44 -4.20
CA LEU A 86 16.67 2.76 -4.93
C LEU A 86 17.10 2.38 -6.37
N PRO A 87 16.56 1.29 -6.94
CA PRO A 87 16.84 0.89 -8.31
C PRO A 87 16.56 2.01 -9.31
N GLY A 88 17.55 2.35 -10.15
CA GLY A 88 17.41 3.38 -11.19
C GLY A 88 17.31 4.83 -10.68
N SER A 89 17.57 5.08 -9.39
CA SER A 89 17.54 6.41 -8.78
C SER A 89 18.90 6.83 -8.23
N LEU A 90 19.06 8.11 -7.92
CA LEU A 90 20.22 8.59 -7.16
C LEU A 90 20.09 8.19 -5.68
N PRO A 91 21.21 7.95 -4.97
CA PRO A 91 21.18 7.73 -3.53
C PRO A 91 20.51 8.91 -2.80
N MET A 92 19.60 8.62 -1.87
CA MET A 92 18.89 9.63 -1.08
C MET A 92 19.31 9.56 0.38
N ARG A 93 19.57 10.71 0.99
CA ARG A 93 19.80 10.75 2.44
C ARG A 93 18.50 10.37 3.13
N GLY A 94 18.60 9.67 4.25
CA GLY A 94 17.41 9.23 4.97
C GLY A 94 16.50 10.39 5.40
N ALA A 95 17.06 11.57 5.68
CA ALA A 95 16.32 12.79 6.01
C ALA A 95 15.53 13.38 4.82
N ASP A 96 15.87 13.01 3.58
CA ASP A 96 15.20 13.47 2.36
C ASP A 96 14.11 12.50 1.89
N LEU A 97 13.90 11.38 2.61
CA LEU A 97 12.81 10.44 2.34
C LEU A 97 11.45 11.04 2.72
N LEU A 98 10.37 10.38 2.28
CA LEU A 98 9.00 10.82 2.53
C LEU A 98 8.74 11.15 4.01
N ASP A 99 8.19 12.33 4.28
CA ASP A 99 7.83 12.76 5.65
C ASP A 99 6.99 11.72 6.40
N THR A 100 6.14 11.00 5.67
CA THR A 100 5.25 9.96 6.23
C THR A 100 5.98 8.77 6.87
N ILE A 101 7.27 8.59 6.58
CA ILE A 101 8.06 7.47 7.11
C ILE A 101 9.15 7.91 8.11
N GLN A 102 9.29 9.22 8.36
CA GLN A 102 10.35 9.75 9.22
C GLN A 102 10.15 9.50 10.72
N ASP A 103 8.92 9.15 11.12
CA ASP A 103 8.58 8.75 12.49
C ASP A 103 8.10 7.30 12.46
N ARG A 104 9.02 6.36 12.74
CA ARG A 104 8.71 4.93 12.74
C ARG A 104 7.88 4.49 13.94
N THR A 105 7.72 5.33 14.96
CA THR A 105 6.82 5.08 16.08
C THR A 105 5.36 5.45 15.76
N ASN A 106 5.14 6.17 14.65
CA ASN A 106 3.82 6.57 14.21
C ASN A 106 2.98 5.36 13.80
N LEU A 107 1.72 5.32 14.25
CA LEU A 107 0.75 4.30 13.83
C LEU A 107 0.56 4.27 12.31
N ALA A 108 0.65 5.42 11.64
CA ALA A 108 0.53 5.50 10.19
C ALA A 108 1.69 4.79 9.48
N TYR A 109 2.91 4.87 10.02
CA TYR A 109 4.07 4.16 9.48
C TYR A 109 3.85 2.65 9.52
N GLY A 110 3.47 2.11 10.69
CA GLY A 110 3.20 0.68 10.86
C GLY A 110 2.13 0.15 9.90
N LEU A 111 1.05 0.91 9.70
CA LEU A 111 -0.01 0.56 8.75
C LEU A 111 0.47 0.53 7.29
N VAL A 112 1.35 1.46 6.90
CA VAL A 112 1.91 1.50 5.54
C VAL A 112 2.84 0.29 5.31
N VAL A 113 3.67 -0.04 6.30
CA VAL A 113 4.54 -1.23 6.24
C VAL A 113 3.71 -2.51 6.15
N GLU A 114 2.64 -2.65 6.94
CA GLU A 114 1.76 -3.82 6.91
C GLU A 114 1.05 -3.97 5.54
N LEU A 115 0.50 -2.88 5.03
CA LEU A 115 -0.16 -2.82 3.72
C LEU A 115 0.76 -3.25 2.58
N LEU A 116 2.03 -2.84 2.62
CA LEU A 116 3.03 -3.11 1.58
C LEU A 116 3.75 -4.45 1.78
N GLY A 117 3.84 -4.93 3.02
CA GLY A 117 4.45 -6.20 3.37
C GLY A 117 3.64 -7.42 2.93
N GLY A 118 2.39 -7.21 2.52
CA GLY A 118 1.44 -8.26 2.19
C GLY A 118 0.97 -8.99 3.44
N THR A 119 -0.34 -9.13 3.62
CA THR A 119 -0.91 -9.92 4.71
C THR A 119 -0.47 -11.38 4.58
N SER A 120 0.62 -11.76 5.25
CA SER A 120 1.02 -13.17 5.43
C SER A 120 0.08 -13.94 6.38
N SER A 121 -1.05 -13.36 6.80
CA SER A 121 -1.94 -13.91 7.84
C SER A 121 -3.33 -14.36 7.36
N SER A 122 -3.70 -14.24 6.07
CA SER A 122 -5.02 -14.71 5.58
C SER A 122 -4.99 -15.86 4.56
N LEU A 123 -3.87 -16.60 4.47
CA LEU A 123 -3.80 -17.89 3.75
C LEU A 123 -3.35 -19.01 4.70
N LYS A 124 -4.07 -19.18 5.80
CA LYS A 124 -4.36 -20.52 6.33
C LYS A 124 -5.80 -20.85 5.98
N VAL A 125 -6.03 -21.15 4.70
CA VAL A 125 -7.14 -22.04 4.36
C VAL A 125 -6.67 -23.44 4.74
N SER A 126 -7.40 -24.01 5.68
CA SER A 126 -7.40 -25.42 6.07
C SER A 126 -7.03 -26.38 4.94
N SER A 127 -6.03 -27.19 5.21
CA SER A 127 -5.97 -28.60 4.79
C SER A 127 -5.94 -29.44 6.05
#